data_AF-A0AAU1BH38-F1
#
_entry.id   AF-A0AAU1BH38-F1
#
_cell.length_a   1.000
_cell.length_b   1.000
_cell.length_c   1.000
_cell.angle_alpha   90.00
_cell.angle_beta   90.00
_cell.angle_gamma   90.00
#
_symmetry.space_group_name_H-M   'P 1'
#
loop_
_entity.id
_entity.type
_entity.pdbx_description
1 polymer ?
#
loop_
_entity_poly.entity_id
_entity_poly.type
_entity_poly.pdbx_seq_one_letter_code
_entity_poly.pdbx_strand_id
1 'polypeptide(L)'
;MQFIVRTGIAAALAVGALASVVAPASAAVVTDGAHAVSGAHAVAANPKTIKPAAYNQARSILAKAGSQTAAKSHPVHGKDDVPVSYGTSLLAAARDEFRHTDRNLPAKQKKSDMSIPHYDAIHSAAKTMGIDRW
;
A
#
# COMPACT_ATOMS: atom_id res chain seq x y z
N MET A 1 -47.70 -19.63 3.67
CA MET A 1 -46.99 -20.59 2.79
C MET A 1 -45.53 -20.57 3.25
N GLN A 2 -45.07 -21.40 4.20
CA GLN A 2 -44.76 -22.83 4.07
C GLN A 2 -44.25 -23.20 2.66
N PHE A 3 -42.94 -23.42 2.46
CA PHE A 3 -42.27 -24.72 2.59
C PHE A 3 -40.80 -24.63 2.15
N ILE A 4 -39.94 -25.28 2.94
CA ILE A 4 -38.57 -25.68 2.62
C ILE A 4 -38.63 -26.73 1.50
N VAL A 5 -37.81 -26.58 0.45
CA VAL A 5 -37.54 -27.65 -0.51
C VAL A 5 -36.03 -27.87 -0.59
N ARG A 6 -35.63 -29.06 -0.12
CA ARG A 6 -34.34 -29.74 -0.31
C ARG A 6 -34.18 -30.17 -1.78
N THR A 7 -32.95 -30.40 -2.24
CA THR A 7 -32.41 -31.58 -3.00
C THR A 7 -31.11 -31.12 -3.69
N GLY A 8 -29.92 -31.51 -3.23
CA GLY A 8 -29.18 -32.74 -3.63
C GLY A 8 -28.16 -32.38 -4.73
N ILE A 9 -26.85 -32.58 -4.56
CA ILE A 9 -26.13 -33.83 -4.89
C ILE A 9 -24.81 -33.88 -4.10
N ALA A 10 -24.52 -35.06 -3.56
CA ALA A 10 -23.28 -35.44 -2.91
C ALA A 10 -22.32 -36.09 -3.92
N ALA A 11 -21.02 -35.93 -3.70
CA ALA A 11 -20.01 -36.91 -4.13
C ALA A 11 -18.95 -37.01 -3.02
N ALA A 12 -19.01 -38.11 -2.29
CA ALA A 12 -18.01 -38.54 -1.33
C ALA A 12 -16.91 -39.34 -2.04
N LEU A 13 -15.65 -39.17 -1.61
CA LEU A 13 -14.61 -40.17 -1.82
C LEU A 13 -13.97 -40.51 -0.47
N ALA A 14 -14.02 -41.81 -0.16
CA ALA A 14 -13.59 -42.50 1.04
C ALA A 14 -12.04 -42.61 1.11
N VAL A 15 -11.43 -42.37 2.27
CA VAL A 15 -10.91 -43.33 3.30
C VAL A 15 -9.77 -44.25 2.85
N GLY A 16 -8.66 -44.16 3.59
CA GLY A 16 -7.60 -45.19 3.73
C GLY A 16 -6.47 -44.64 4.59
N ALA A 17 -6.50 -44.77 5.93
CA ALA A 17 -6.05 -45.91 6.73
C ALA A 17 -4.62 -45.70 7.32
N LEU A 18 -4.65 -45.25 8.57
CA LEU A 18 -3.75 -45.35 9.73
C LEU A 18 -2.40 -46.11 9.66
N ALA A 19 -1.45 -45.49 10.39
CA ALA A 19 -0.53 -46.08 11.38
C ALA A 19 0.97 -46.19 11.02
N SER A 20 1.82 -45.42 11.73
CA SER A 20 2.78 -45.97 12.70
C SER A 20 3.64 -44.86 13.35
N VAL A 21 3.94 -45.09 14.63
CA VAL A 21 4.65 -44.28 15.62
C VAL A 21 6.17 -44.22 15.37
N VAL A 22 6.81 -43.06 15.58
CA VAL A 22 8.14 -42.93 16.24
C VAL A 22 8.39 -41.48 16.71
N ALA A 23 9.05 -41.37 17.87
CA ALA A 23 9.29 -40.20 18.73
C ALA A 23 10.18 -39.08 18.13
N PRO A 24 10.26 -37.88 18.77
CA PRO A 24 11.02 -36.74 18.26
C PRO A 24 12.51 -36.86 18.63
N ALA A 25 13.41 -36.61 17.68
CA ALA A 25 14.82 -36.38 17.94
C ALA A 25 15.17 -34.94 17.57
N SER A 26 15.53 -34.18 18.60
CA SER A 26 16.02 -32.82 18.56
C SER A 26 17.15 -32.66 17.55
N ALA A 27 16.98 -31.71 16.62
CA ALA A 27 18.09 -31.04 15.97
C ALA A 27 17.86 -29.53 16.14
N ALA A 28 18.51 -28.98 17.16
CA ALA A 28 18.64 -27.56 17.36
C ALA A 28 19.36 -26.95 16.15
N VAL A 29 18.73 -25.97 15.51
CA VAL A 29 19.44 -24.94 14.76
C VAL A 29 18.86 -23.59 15.17
N VAL A 30 19.53 -23.01 16.17
CA VAL A 30 19.80 -21.58 16.34
C VAL A 30 18.64 -20.64 16.01
N THR A 31 17.91 -20.26 17.07
CA THR A 31 17.28 -18.95 17.15
C THR A 31 18.38 -17.90 17.26
N ASP A 32 18.90 -17.41 16.14
CA ASP A 32 19.65 -16.16 16.14
C ASP A 32 18.64 -15.02 15.98
N GLY A 33 18.60 -14.19 17.02
CA GLY A 33 17.62 -13.14 17.19
C GLY A 33 17.64 -12.15 16.04
N ALA A 34 16.69 -12.28 15.12
CA ALA A 34 16.21 -11.13 14.38
C ALA A 34 15.40 -10.26 15.34
N HIS A 35 16.10 -9.51 16.20
CA HIS A 35 15.60 -8.23 16.66
C HIS A 35 15.28 -7.45 15.39
N ALA A 36 14.00 -7.42 15.02
CA ALA A 36 13.48 -6.44 14.10
C ALA A 36 13.73 -5.08 14.75
N VAL A 37 14.92 -4.53 14.50
CA VAL A 37 15.19 -3.12 14.72
C VAL A 37 14.13 -2.43 13.88
N SER A 38 13.16 -1.81 14.55
CA SER A 38 12.45 -0.67 14.01
C SER A 38 13.52 0.28 13.53
N GLY A 39 13.88 0.17 12.25
CA GLY A 39 14.72 1.13 11.59
C GLY A 39 13.98 2.44 11.73
N ALA A 40 14.49 3.32 12.59
CA ALA A 40 14.20 4.73 12.46
C ALA A 40 14.42 5.04 10.98
N HIS A 41 13.32 5.33 10.27
CA HIS A 41 13.39 5.81 8.90
C HIS A 41 14.19 7.11 8.97
N ALA A 42 15.51 7.01 8.82
CA ALA A 42 16.35 8.16 8.61
C ALA A 42 15.72 8.87 7.42
N VAL A 43 15.24 10.10 7.63
CA VAL A 43 14.65 10.91 6.57
C VAL A 43 15.75 11.12 5.54
N ALA A 44 15.76 10.27 4.52
CA ALA A 44 16.78 10.29 3.50
C ALA A 44 16.67 11.61 2.74
N ALA A 45 17.80 12.13 2.27
CA ALA A 45 17.75 13.21 1.31
C ALA A 45 16.94 12.75 0.10
N ASN A 46 16.01 13.58 -0.37
CA ASN A 46 15.26 13.28 -1.58
C ASN A 46 16.23 12.98 -2.74
N PRO A 47 15.87 12.04 -3.62
CA PRO A 47 16.65 11.79 -4.82
C PRO A 47 16.67 13.05 -5.70
N LYS A 48 17.73 13.25 -6.49
CA LYS A 48 17.79 14.38 -7.43
C LYS A 48 16.75 14.23 -8.55
N THR A 49 16.50 12.99 -8.95
CA THR A 49 15.59 12.61 -10.01
C THR A 49 14.74 11.41 -9.61
N ILE A 50 13.60 11.24 -10.26
CA ILE A 50 12.71 10.09 -10.11
C ILE A 50 12.48 9.43 -11.46
N LYS A 51 12.23 8.12 -11.44
CA LYS A 51 11.92 7.37 -12.66
C LYS A 51 10.51 7.71 -13.16
N PRO A 52 10.29 7.90 -14.48
CA PRO A 52 8.96 8.16 -15.03
C PRO A 52 7.94 7.08 -14.69
N ALA A 53 8.35 5.81 -14.62
CA ALA A 53 7.49 4.72 -14.19
C ALA A 53 6.98 4.92 -12.75
N ALA A 54 7.87 5.34 -11.83
CA ALA A 54 7.51 5.64 -10.46
C ALA A 54 6.56 6.84 -10.36
N TYR A 55 6.81 7.90 -11.14
CA TYR A 55 5.90 9.05 -11.23
C TYR A 55 4.51 8.64 -11.75
N ASN A 56 4.46 7.84 -12.82
CA ASN A 56 3.20 7.38 -13.41
C ASN A 56 2.43 6.46 -12.46
N GLN A 57 3.12 5.61 -11.70
CA GLN A 57 2.52 4.76 -10.69
C GLN A 57 2.00 5.58 -9.50
N ALA A 58 2.77 6.56 -9.01
CA ALA A 58 2.35 7.49 -7.97
C ALA A 58 1.08 8.26 -8.38
N ARG A 59 1.06 8.76 -9.62
CA ARG A 59 -0.12 9.39 -10.22
C ARG A 59 -1.34 8.47 -10.18
N SER A 60 -1.18 7.21 -10.57
CA SER A 60 -2.27 6.22 -10.58
C SER A 60 -2.82 5.95 -9.17
N ILE A 61 -1.94 5.83 -8.17
CA ILE A 61 -2.32 5.66 -6.76
C ILE A 61 -3.17 6.84 -6.29
N LEU A 62 -2.70 8.06 -6.54
CA LEU A 62 -3.40 9.29 -6.13
C LEU A 62 -4.73 9.47 -6.86
N ALA A 63 -4.78 9.16 -8.16
CA ALA A 63 -6.01 9.21 -8.93
C ALA A 63 -7.06 8.21 -8.42
N LYS A 64 -6.64 6.99 -8.07
CA LYS A 64 -7.52 5.97 -7.47
C LYS A 64 -8.02 6.37 -6.08
N ALA A 65 -7.22 7.13 -5.33
CA ALA A 65 -7.60 7.71 -4.05
C ALA A 65 -8.50 8.96 -4.19
N GLY A 66 -8.75 9.45 -5.42
CA GLY A 66 -9.69 10.54 -5.68
C GLY A 66 -9.06 11.91 -5.99
N SER A 67 -7.73 12.02 -6.08
CA SER A 67 -7.10 13.29 -6.48
C SER A 67 -7.42 13.60 -7.95
N GLN A 68 -8.10 14.74 -8.17
CA GLN A 68 -8.44 15.20 -9.51
C GLN A 68 -7.21 15.76 -10.22
N THR A 69 -6.28 16.39 -9.48
CA THR A 69 -5.02 16.86 -10.06
C THR A 69 -4.17 15.71 -10.58
N ALA A 70 -4.05 14.61 -9.81
CA ALA A 70 -3.35 13.42 -10.28
C ALA A 70 -4.08 12.76 -11.45
N ALA A 71 -5.41 12.68 -11.42
CA ALA A 71 -6.18 12.14 -12.54
C ALA A 71 -5.96 12.95 -13.84
N LYS A 72 -5.89 14.28 -13.75
CA LYS A 72 -5.71 15.20 -14.88
C LYS A 72 -4.26 15.38 -15.33
N SER A 73 -3.28 15.09 -14.49
CA SER A 73 -1.87 15.27 -14.86
C SER A 73 -1.47 14.39 -16.04
N HIS A 74 -0.44 14.77 -16.80
CA HIS A 74 0.01 13.95 -17.92
C HIS A 74 1.04 12.91 -17.45
N PRO A 75 0.96 11.65 -17.92
CA PRO A 75 2.01 10.69 -17.65
C PRO A 75 3.30 11.12 -18.37
N VAL A 76 4.44 10.78 -17.80
CA VAL A 76 5.75 11.03 -18.41
C VAL A 76 6.13 9.83 -19.26
N HIS A 77 6.42 10.05 -20.54
CA HIS A 77 6.90 9.04 -21.49
C HIS A 77 8.10 9.59 -22.26
N GLY A 78 9.00 8.72 -22.73
CA GLY A 78 10.15 9.09 -23.58
C GLY A 78 11.27 9.87 -22.87
N LYS A 79 11.34 9.80 -21.53
CA LYS A 79 12.43 10.35 -20.73
C LYS A 79 13.04 9.23 -19.89
N ASP A 80 14.33 9.32 -19.58
CA ASP A 80 14.99 8.37 -18.67
C ASP A 80 14.68 8.69 -17.20
N ASP A 81 14.70 9.98 -16.88
CA ASP A 81 14.55 10.51 -15.53
C ASP A 81 13.86 11.89 -15.57
N VAL A 82 13.13 12.22 -14.52
CA VAL A 82 12.56 13.56 -14.31
C VAL A 82 13.03 14.13 -12.98
N PRO A 83 13.16 15.47 -12.85
CA PRO A 83 13.59 16.06 -11.59
C PRO A 83 12.57 15.75 -10.49
N VAL A 84 13.06 15.58 -9.27
CA VAL A 84 12.22 15.27 -8.09
C VAL A 84 11.11 16.29 -7.85
N SER A 85 11.30 17.53 -8.34
CA SER A 85 10.29 18.58 -8.31
C SER A 85 8.96 18.19 -8.97
N TYR A 86 8.97 17.31 -9.97
CA TYR A 86 7.74 16.78 -10.58
C TYR A 86 6.94 15.95 -9.56
N GLY A 87 7.63 15.06 -8.84
CA GLY A 87 7.02 14.23 -7.81
C GLY A 87 6.54 15.04 -6.61
N THR A 88 7.37 15.95 -6.09
CA THR A 88 6.98 16.80 -4.94
C THR A 88 5.81 17.72 -5.29
N SER A 89 5.74 18.27 -6.51
CA SER A 89 4.61 19.10 -6.94
C SER A 89 3.31 18.29 -7.03
N LEU A 90 3.38 17.05 -7.55
CA LEU A 90 2.23 16.15 -7.61
C LEU A 90 1.72 15.80 -6.21
N LEU A 91 2.63 15.50 -5.27
CA LEU A 91 2.29 15.18 -3.89
C LEU A 91 1.70 16.40 -3.16
N ALA A 92 2.32 17.57 -3.28
CA ALA A 92 1.81 18.79 -2.66
C ALA A 92 0.38 19.13 -3.13
N ALA A 93 0.12 19.07 -4.44
CA ALA A 93 -1.21 19.33 -4.99
C ALA A 93 -2.24 18.30 -4.48
N ALA A 94 -1.91 17.01 -4.48
CA ALA A 94 -2.81 15.97 -3.98
C ALA A 94 -3.08 16.12 -2.48
N ARG A 95 -2.08 16.49 -1.67
CA ARG A 95 -2.26 16.78 -0.23
C ARG A 95 -3.26 17.89 -0.02
N ASP A 96 -3.11 19.00 -0.74
CA ASP A 96 -3.96 20.17 -0.55
C ASP A 96 -5.40 19.86 -0.99
N GLU A 97 -5.59 19.07 -2.06
CA GLU A 97 -6.91 18.54 -2.46
C GLU A 97 -7.52 17.62 -1.40
N PHE A 98 -6.77 16.66 -0.87
CA PHE A 98 -7.27 15.74 0.14
C PHE A 98 -7.64 16.47 1.43
N ARG A 99 -6.82 17.40 1.89
CA ARG A 99 -7.13 18.25 3.06
C ARG A 99 -8.38 19.08 2.83
N HIS A 100 -8.57 19.61 1.62
CA HIS A 100 -9.78 20.36 1.28
C HIS A 100 -11.03 19.46 1.30
N THR A 101 -10.92 18.26 0.73
CA THR A 101 -12.03 17.29 0.62
C THR A 101 -12.44 16.78 2.01
N ASP A 102 -11.45 16.50 2.85
CA ASP A 102 -11.64 15.91 4.17
C ASP A 102 -11.87 16.95 5.27
N ARG A 103 -11.95 18.25 4.94
CA ARG A 103 -12.00 19.35 5.92
C ARG A 103 -13.11 19.18 6.97
N ASN A 104 -14.22 18.55 6.61
CA ASN A 104 -15.38 18.35 7.48
C ASN A 104 -15.34 17.05 8.31
N LEU A 105 -14.34 16.18 8.13
CA LEU A 105 -14.25 14.96 8.91
C LEU A 105 -13.85 15.25 10.37
N PRO A 106 -14.36 14.46 11.34
CA PRO A 106 -13.92 14.53 12.74
C PRO A 106 -12.41 14.32 12.88
N ALA A 107 -11.77 15.00 13.84
CA ALA A 107 -10.32 14.88 14.07
C ALA A 107 -9.86 13.43 14.32
N LYS A 108 -10.70 12.61 14.97
CA LYS A 108 -10.43 11.17 15.20
C LYS A 108 -10.32 10.32 13.93
N GLN A 109 -10.81 10.81 12.79
CA GLN A 109 -10.73 10.15 11.49
C GLN A 109 -9.67 10.78 10.57
N LYS A 110 -8.92 11.76 11.09
CA LYS A 110 -7.91 12.50 10.35
C LYS A 110 -6.51 12.19 10.85
N LYS A 111 -5.56 12.28 9.94
CA LYS A 111 -4.13 12.32 10.19
C LYS A 111 -3.52 13.39 9.29
N SER A 112 -2.86 14.40 9.87
CA SER A 112 -2.33 15.56 9.12
C SER A 112 -3.38 16.29 8.27
N ASP A 113 -4.55 16.53 8.86
CA ASP A 113 -5.70 17.23 8.26
C ASP A 113 -6.36 16.55 7.05
N MET A 114 -6.01 15.29 6.79
CA MET A 114 -6.62 14.46 5.75
C MET A 114 -7.13 13.16 6.37
N SER A 115 -8.05 12.48 5.71
CA SER A 115 -8.55 11.16 6.10
C SER A 115 -7.40 10.15 6.11
N ILE A 116 -7.49 9.15 6.98
CA ILE A 116 -6.53 8.03 7.04
C ILE A 116 -6.28 7.40 5.65
N PRO A 117 -7.30 7.07 4.83
CA PRO A 117 -7.05 6.50 3.50
C PRO A 117 -6.30 7.44 2.56
N HIS A 118 -6.59 8.76 2.58
CA HIS A 118 -5.85 9.72 1.76
C HIS A 118 -4.40 9.88 2.25
N TYR A 119 -4.18 9.84 3.57
CA TYR A 119 -2.85 9.84 4.16
C TYR A 119 -2.03 8.62 3.69
N ASP A 120 -2.60 7.43 3.71
CA ASP A 120 -1.90 6.22 3.29
C ASP A 120 -1.64 6.21 1.79
N ALA A 121 -2.57 6.73 0.98
CA ALA A 121 -2.41 6.86 -0.45
C ALA A 121 -1.25 7.79 -0.82
N ILE A 122 -1.16 8.96 -0.17
CA ILE A 122 -0.10 9.93 -0.48
C ILE A 122 1.28 9.45 -0.02
N HIS A 123 1.36 8.74 1.11
CA HIS A 123 2.59 8.12 1.56
C HIS A 123 3.00 6.94 0.67
N SER A 124 2.03 6.16 0.19
CA SER A 124 2.30 5.09 -0.78
C SER A 124 2.87 5.65 -2.09
N ALA A 125 2.27 6.73 -2.61
CA ALA A 125 2.77 7.43 -3.80
C ALA A 125 4.18 8.01 -3.60
N ALA A 126 4.44 8.65 -2.45
CA ALA A 126 5.76 9.18 -2.10
C ALA A 126 6.82 8.06 -2.01
N LYS A 127 6.47 6.94 -1.36
CA LYS A 127 7.32 5.75 -1.26
C LYS A 127 7.64 5.16 -2.63
N THR A 128 6.68 5.09 -3.53
CA THR A 128 6.90 4.63 -4.91
C THR A 128 7.96 5.47 -5.64
N MET A 129 8.00 6.78 -5.39
CA MET A 129 8.98 7.70 -5.99
C MET A 129 10.29 7.78 -5.21
N GLY A 130 10.40 7.15 -4.03
CA GLY A 130 11.53 7.31 -3.13
C GLY A 130 11.67 8.72 -2.56
N ILE A 131 10.55 9.43 -2.37
CA ILE A 131 10.53 10.79 -1.82
C ILE A 131 10.09 10.73 -0.36
N ASP A 132 10.96 11.13 0.56
CA ASP A 132 10.66 11.17 2.00
C ASP A 132 10.25 12.57 2.47
N ARG A 133 10.57 13.63 1.72
CA ARG A 133 10.26 15.04 2.07
C ARG A 133 9.50 15.75 0.95
N TRP A 134 8.31 16.27 1.20
CA TRP A 134 7.49 16.94 0.18
C TRP A 134 6.42 17.87 0.77
#